data_AF-A0A1P8JZ14-F1
#
_entry.id   AF-A0A1P8JZ14-F1
#
_cell.length_a   1.000
_cell.length_b   1.000
_cell.length_c   1.000
_cell.angle_alpha   90.00
_cell.angle_beta   90.00
_cell.angle_gamma   90.00
#
_symmetry.space_group_name_H-M   'P 1'
#
loop_
_entity.id
_entity.type
_entity.pdbx_description
1 polymer ?
#
loop_
_entity_poly.entity_id
_entity_poly.type
_entity_poly.pdbx_seq_one_letter_code
_entity_poly.pdbx_strand_id
1 'polypeptide(L)' 'MFIEVLTPDEIKREAQTAVVSHDNVNDACRFPFDSEAGRIFREEFLWIRSVLNAKATADAEKAPR' A
#
# COMPACT_ATOMS: atom_id res chain seq x y z
N MET A 1 -9.49 -11.85 -22.80
CA MET A 1 -9.13 -11.26 -21.51
C MET A 1 -8.54 -9.89 -21.78
N PHE A 2 -9.29 -8.83 -21.53
CA PHE A 2 -8.76 -7.47 -21.64
C PHE A 2 -7.99 -7.23 -20.35
N ILE A 3 -6.67 -7.12 -20.45
CA ILE A 3 -5.89 -6.56 -19.34
C ILE A 3 -6.25 -5.08 -19.37
N GLU A 4 -7.22 -4.68 -18.55
CA GLU A 4 -7.50 -3.28 -18.30
C GLU A 4 -6.19 -2.66 -17.84
N VAL A 5 -5.58 -1.83 -18.69
CA VAL A 5 -4.36 -1.11 -18.38
C VAL A 5 -4.75 -0.05 -17.36
N LEU A 6 -4.74 -0.44 -16.09
CA LEU A 6 -4.90 0.49 -14.98
C LEU A 6 -3.74 1.48 -15.05
N THR A 7 -4.08 2.76 -15.01
CA THR A 7 -3.09 3.82 -14.94
C THR A 7 -2.34 3.72 -13.61
N PRO A 8 -1.10 4.24 -13.53
CA PRO A 8 -0.35 4.27 -12.28
C PRO A 8 -1.17 4.84 -11.13
N ASP A 9 -1.93 5.92 -11.33
CA ASP A 9 -2.79 6.53 -10.31
C ASP A 9 -3.87 5.59 -9.76
N GLU A 10 -4.51 4.78 -10.61
CA GLU A 10 -5.51 3.80 -10.19
C GLU A 10 -4.86 2.70 -9.33
N ILE A 11 -3.66 2.26 -9.73
CA ILE A 11 -2.87 1.28 -8.97
C ILE A 11 -2.49 1.83 -7.60
N LYS A 12 -2.10 3.11 -7.52
CA LYS A 12 -1.84 3.76 -6.23
C LYS A 12 -3.09 3.75 -5.36
N ARG A 13 -4.25 4.14 -5.89
CA ARG A 13 -5.54 4.14 -5.16
C ARG A 13 -5.93 2.76 -4.64
N GLU A 14 -5.75 1.71 -5.46
CA GLU A 14 -5.93 0.33 -5.01
C GLU A 14 -4.98 0.01 -3.85
N ALA A 15 -3.69 0.37 -3.94
CA ALA A 15 -2.72 0.13 -2.87
C ALA A 15 -3.10 0.82 -1.55
N GLN A 16 -3.62 2.06 -1.60
CA GLN A 16 -4.06 2.78 -0.40
C GLN A 16 -5.29 2.12 0.24
N THR A 17 -6.20 1.59 -0.58
CA THR A 17 -7.38 0.90 -0.07
C THR A 17 -6.99 -0.46 0.50
N ALA A 18 -6.06 -1.16 -0.17
CA ALA A 18 -5.63 -2.47 0.22
C ALA A 18 -4.85 -2.47 1.55
N VAL A 19 -4.09 -1.41 1.86
CA VAL A 19 -3.36 -1.32 3.14
C VAL A 19 -4.29 -1.28 4.37
N VAL A 20 -5.56 -0.91 4.16
CA VAL A 20 -6.60 -0.91 5.21
C VAL A 20 -7.16 -2.31 5.43
N SER A 21 -7.25 -3.11 4.37
CA SER A 21 -7.91 -4.43 4.40
C SER A 21 -6.92 -5.60 4.53
N HIS A 22 -5.67 -5.39 4.14
CA HIS A 22 -4.63 -6.41 4.11
C HIS A 22 -3.40 -5.97 4.89
N ASP A 23 -2.82 -6.91 5.63
CA ASP A 23 -1.58 -6.67 6.35
C ASP A 23 -0.31 -6.85 5.50
N ASN A 24 -0.41 -7.59 4.41
CA ASN A 24 0.74 -7.97 3.60
C ASN A 24 0.53 -7.59 2.13
N VAL A 25 1.53 -6.94 1.56
CA VAL A 25 1.54 -6.53 0.15
C VAL A 25 1.43 -7.73 -0.80
N ASN A 26 1.96 -8.90 -0.41
CA ASN A 26 1.88 -10.13 -1.21
C ASN A 26 0.45 -10.68 -1.32
N ASP A 27 -0.38 -10.41 -0.32
CA ASP A 27 -1.78 -10.84 -0.29
C ASP A 27 -2.68 -9.80 -0.98
N ALA A 28 -2.33 -8.51 -0.82
CA ALA A 28 -3.03 -7.37 -1.43
C ALA A 28 -2.78 -7.21 -2.94
N CYS A 29 -1.57 -7.53 -3.42
CA CYS A 29 -1.18 -7.22 -4.79
C CYS A 29 -1.68 -8.29 -5.77
N ARG A 30 -2.65 -7.92 -6.60
CA ARG A 30 -3.14 -8.76 -7.72
C ARG A 30 -2.22 -8.78 -8.94
N PHE A 31 -1.21 -7.91 -8.98
CA PHE A 31 -0.31 -7.75 -10.12
C PHE A 31 1.00 -8.50 -9.86
N PRO A 32 1.63 -9.07 -10.91
CA PRO A 32 2.95 -9.65 -10.77
C PRO A 32 3.97 -8.56 -10.40
N PHE A 33 4.76 -8.79 -9.34
CA PHE A 33 5.77 -7.84 -8.85
C PHE A 33 6.89 -7.54 -9.86
N ASP A 34 7.05 -8.37 -10.88
CA ASP A 34 8.02 -8.13 -11.95
C ASP A 34 7.54 -7.03 -12.91
N SER A 35 6.23 -6.81 -13.00
CA SER A 35 5.62 -5.77 -13.84
C SER A 35 5.62 -4.41 -13.16
N GLU A 36 5.65 -3.35 -13.97
CA GLU A 36 5.60 -1.95 -13.51
C GLU A 36 4.45 -1.71 -12.52
N ALA A 37 3.26 -2.23 -12.81
CA ALA A 37 2.11 -2.12 -11.92
C ALA A 37 2.34 -2.75 -10.54
N GLY A 38 2.92 -3.95 -10.47
CA GLY A 38 3.22 -4.61 -9.20
C GLY A 38 4.29 -3.88 -8.39
N ARG A 39 5.26 -3.26 -9.07
CA ARG A 39 6.29 -2.42 -8.43
C ARG A 39 5.66 -1.16 -7.81
N ILE A 40 4.87 -0.42 -8.58
CA ILE A 40 4.18 0.79 -8.12
C ILE A 40 3.26 0.46 -6.94
N PHE A 41 2.45 -0.59 -7.07
CA PHE A 41 1.55 -1.03 -6.00
C PHE A 41 2.34 -1.34 -4.71
N ARG A 42 3.45 -2.08 -4.83
CA ARG A 42 4.27 -2.46 -3.68
C ARG A 42 4.89 -1.25 -2.99
N GLU A 43 5.44 -0.33 -3.76
CA GLU A 43 6.07 0.88 -3.23
C GLU A 43 5.05 1.74 -2.46
N GLU A 44 3.88 1.99 -3.03
CA GLU A 44 2.82 2.74 -2.34
C GLU A 44 2.30 2.03 -1.10
N PHE A 45 2.01 0.72 -1.19
CA PHE A 45 1.50 -0.05 -0.06
C PHE A 45 2.45 0.01 1.13
N LEU A 46 3.75 -0.22 0.90
CA LEU A 46 4.78 -0.19 1.94
C LEU A 46 4.97 1.24 2.48
N TRP A 47 4.94 2.25 1.62
CA TRP A 47 5.05 3.64 2.03
C TRP A 47 3.91 4.04 2.96
N ILE A 48 2.65 3.79 2.58
CA ILE A 48 1.49 4.14 3.41
C ILE A 48 1.52 3.38 4.73
N ARG A 49 1.84 2.08 4.71
CA ARG A 49 1.95 1.28 5.93
C ARG A 49 3.03 1.83 6.86
N SER A 50 4.16 2.27 6.31
CA SER A 50 5.21 2.93 7.08
C SER A 50 4.73 4.24 7.71
N VAL A 51 3.97 5.06 6.96
CA VAL A 51 3.39 6.32 7.48
C VAL A 51 2.35 6.06 8.57
N LEU A 52 1.50 5.05 8.41
CA LEU A 52 0.51 4.65 9.41
C LEU A 52 1.18 4.15 10.69
N ASN A 53 2.22 3.33 10.56
CA ASN A 53 2.97 2.83 11.71
C ASN A 53 3.74 3.96 12.42
N ALA A 54 4.35 4.88 11.67
CA ALA A 54 5.00 6.07 12.22
C ALA A 54 4.03 6.99 12.98
N LYS A 55 2.79 7.16 12.47
CA LYS A 55 1.73 7.89 13.18
C LYS A 55 1.32 7.18 14.46
N ALA A 56 1.19 5.85 14.45
CA ALA A 56 0.86 5.07 15.64
C ALA A 56 1.93 5.22 16.74
N THR A 57 3.21 5.24 16.38
CA THR A 57 4.31 5.48 17.34
C THR A 57 4.36 6.91 17.85
N ALA A 58 4.07 7.91 17.00
CA ALA A 58 4.07 9.32 17.40
C ALA A 58 2.93 9.67 18.36
N ASP A 59 1.78 9.00 18.26
CA ASP A 59 0.67 9.16 19.20
C ASP A 59 0.97 8.50 20.57
N ALA A 60 1.61 7.33 20.55
CA ALA A 60 2.01 6.62 21.77
C ALA A 60 3.04 7.37 22.63
N GLU A 61 3.92 8.17 22.02
CA GLU A 61 4.93 8.96 22.74
C GLU A 61 4.35 10.22 23.42
N LYS A 62 3.14 10.65 23.03
CA LYS A 62 2.48 11.85 23.57
C LYS A 62 1.58 11.59 24.78
N ALA A 63 1.59 10.38 25.34
CA ALA A 63 0.92 10.09 26.60
C ALA A 63 1.83 10.55 27.77
N PRO A 64 1.54 11.67 28.45
CA PRO A 64 2.27 12.06 29.65
C PRO A 64 2.01 11.00 30.73
N ARG A 65 3.09 10.40 31.25
CA ARG A 65 3.05 9.70 32.54
C ARG A 65 2.98 10.71 33.67
#